data_AF-A0A851WXG8-F1
#
_entry.id   AF-A0A851WXG8-F1
#
_cell.length_a   1.000
_cell.length_b   1.000
_cell.length_c   1.000
_cell.angle_alpha   90.00
_cell.angle_beta   90.00
_cell.angle_gamma   90.00
#
_symmetry.space_group_name_H-M   'P 1'
#
loop_
_entity.id
_entity.type
_entity.pdbx_description
1 polymer ?
#
loop_
_entity_poly.entity_id
_entity_poly.type
_entity_poly.pdbx_seq_one_letter_code
_entity_poly.pdbx_strand_id
1 'polypeptide(L)'
;RGSWCPASPCPGRALPRPPAGPALAAGSLLRWASSVSEPGPTESGPSEGQVFLSESCVKRLLEIAEGSEFLRLQVEGGGCSGFQYKFSLDTVINPDDRQGQRSQGGARVVVDVDSLAFVKGSMVDFSQELIRSSFQVVSNPQAEKGCSCGTSFSVKF
;
A
#
# COMPACT_ATOMS: atom_id res chain seq x y z
N ARG A 1 -20.91 15.48 -48.54
CA ARG A 1 -22.35 15.24 -48.22
C ARG A 1 -22.46 15.15 -46.69
N GLY A 2 -23.32 15.97 -46.09
CA GLY A 2 -23.53 16.10 -44.62
C GLY A 2 -22.89 17.38 -44.08
N SER A 3 -23.51 18.57 -44.09
CA SER A 3 -24.72 19.02 -43.38
C SER A 3 -24.54 18.92 -41.85
N TRP A 4 -24.06 19.98 -41.21
CA TRP A 4 -24.85 21.03 -40.51
C TRP A 4 -25.57 20.52 -39.26
N CYS A 5 -25.06 20.91 -38.08
CA CYS A 5 -25.85 21.16 -36.86
C CYS A 5 -25.17 22.29 -36.06
N PRO A 6 -25.76 23.50 -35.97
CA PRO A 6 -25.33 24.55 -35.06
C PRO A 6 -26.01 24.41 -33.69
N ALA A 7 -25.21 24.25 -32.63
CA ALA A 7 -25.72 24.29 -31.26
C ALA A 7 -25.99 25.75 -30.85
N SER A 8 -27.28 26.07 -30.70
CA SER A 8 -27.75 27.37 -30.21
C SER A 8 -27.60 27.50 -28.68
N PRO A 9 -27.47 28.74 -28.17
CA PRO A 9 -27.14 29.05 -26.78
C PRO A 9 -28.31 28.86 -25.82
N CYS A 10 -28.04 28.33 -24.62
CA CYS A 10 -28.98 28.26 -23.50
C CYS A 10 -29.11 29.64 -22.83
N PRO A 11 -30.33 30.21 -22.69
CA PRO A 11 -30.56 31.39 -21.87
C PRO A 11 -31.17 31.02 -20.52
N GLY A 12 -30.67 31.66 -19.46
CA GLY A 12 -31.31 31.72 -18.14
C GLY A 12 -30.47 31.08 -17.04
N ARG A 13 -30.41 31.63 -15.82
CA ARG A 13 -31.10 32.76 -15.21
C ARG A 13 -30.36 33.06 -13.90
N ALA A 14 -30.39 34.32 -13.50
CA ALA A 14 -29.65 34.92 -12.39
C ALA A 14 -29.68 34.17 -11.05
N LEU A 15 -28.53 34.21 -10.36
CA LEU A 15 -28.35 33.80 -8.96
C LEU A 15 -28.98 34.84 -8.00
N PRO A 16 -29.77 34.44 -6.99
CA PRO A 16 -30.08 35.32 -5.87
C PRO A 16 -28.97 35.34 -4.80
N ARG A 17 -28.77 36.54 -4.23
CA ARG A 17 -27.78 36.91 -3.18
C ARG A 17 -28.09 36.24 -1.83
N PRO A 18 -27.09 36.11 -0.92
CA PRO A 18 -27.26 35.46 0.38
C PRO A 18 -28.06 36.29 1.41
N PRO A 19 -28.60 35.64 2.47
CA PRO A 19 -29.49 36.26 3.45
C PRO A 19 -28.75 36.99 4.59
N ALA A 20 -29.42 38.02 5.13
CA ALA A 20 -29.09 38.62 6.42
C ALA A 20 -29.75 37.81 7.56
N GLY A 21 -28.97 37.44 8.58
CA GLY A 21 -29.50 36.91 9.86
C GLY A 21 -30.02 38.04 10.76
N PRO A 22 -30.05 37.88 12.09
CA PRO A 22 -30.01 36.66 12.91
C PRO A 22 -31.21 36.59 13.89
N ALA A 23 -31.35 35.46 14.61
CA ALA A 23 -31.41 35.39 16.07
C ALA A 23 -32.35 34.28 16.62
N LEU A 24 -31.91 33.74 17.76
CA LEU A 24 -32.66 32.99 18.79
C LEU A 24 -32.92 31.51 18.48
N ALA A 25 -32.71 30.52 19.35
CA ALA A 25 -32.06 30.40 20.64
C ALA A 25 -31.86 28.89 20.92
N ALA A 26 -31.00 28.58 21.89
CA ALA A 26 -30.53 27.26 22.29
C ALA A 26 -31.60 26.16 22.47
N GLY A 27 -31.28 24.94 22.04
CA GLY A 27 -32.07 23.74 22.34
C GLY A 27 -31.71 22.53 21.48
N SER A 28 -30.45 22.06 21.50
CA SER A 28 -30.09 20.80 20.84
C SER A 28 -30.30 19.62 21.78
N LEU A 29 -31.53 19.11 21.74
CA LEU A 29 -31.83 17.72 22.06
C LEU A 29 -31.07 16.80 21.10
N LEU A 30 -30.26 15.92 21.70
CA LEU A 30 -29.66 14.75 21.08
C LEU A 30 -30.73 13.98 20.32
N ARG A 31 -30.60 13.98 18.99
CA ARG A 31 -31.43 13.19 18.10
C ARG A 31 -30.72 11.88 17.80
N TRP A 32 -31.54 10.83 17.88
CA TRP A 32 -31.45 9.56 17.18
C TRP A 32 -30.60 8.48 17.86
N ALA A 33 -31.32 7.44 18.31
CA ALA A 33 -30.80 6.21 18.88
C ALA A 33 -30.79 5.10 17.82
N SER A 34 -29.73 4.29 17.86
CA SER A 34 -29.65 2.83 17.61
C SER A 34 -30.10 2.32 16.23
N SER A 35 -29.44 1.37 15.57
CA SER A 35 -28.79 0.16 16.07
C SER A 35 -28.04 -0.52 14.91
N VAL A 36 -26.73 -0.68 15.00
CA VAL A 36 -26.08 -1.93 14.56
C VAL A 36 -24.81 -2.12 15.38
N SER A 37 -24.82 -3.15 16.21
CA SER A 37 -23.64 -3.74 16.82
C SER A 37 -23.01 -4.65 15.79
N GLU A 38 -21.69 -4.59 15.58
CA GLU A 38 -20.81 -5.76 15.37
C GLU A 38 -19.31 -5.35 15.21
N PRO A 39 -18.36 -6.27 15.50
CA PRO A 39 -17.03 -5.97 16.04
C PRO A 39 -15.87 -5.95 15.02
N GLY A 40 -14.90 -5.04 15.21
CA GLY A 40 -13.53 -5.08 14.66
C GLY A 40 -13.40 -4.91 13.13
N PRO A 41 -12.21 -4.57 12.58
CA PRO A 41 -10.90 -4.78 13.15
C PRO A 41 -10.12 -3.48 13.43
N THR A 42 -9.23 -3.57 14.41
CA THR A 42 -7.96 -2.86 14.53
C THR A 42 -7.83 -1.59 13.71
N GLU A 43 -8.02 -0.47 14.41
CA GLU A 43 -7.49 0.84 14.02
C GLU A 43 -5.95 0.75 14.03
N SER A 44 -5.39 0.09 13.02
CA SER A 44 -3.98 0.22 12.68
C SER A 44 -3.83 1.61 12.07
N GLY A 45 -3.15 2.48 12.82
CA GLY A 45 -2.83 3.85 12.42
C GLY A 45 -2.18 3.96 11.05
N PRO A 46 -2.01 5.20 10.56
CA PRO A 46 -1.71 5.49 9.17
C PRO A 46 -0.52 4.69 8.68
N SER A 47 -0.70 4.16 7.47
CA SER A 47 0.17 3.31 6.66
C SER A 47 1.56 3.92 6.42
N GLU A 48 2.35 4.07 7.47
CA GLU A 48 3.68 4.66 7.39
C GLU A 48 4.70 3.57 7.07
N GLY A 49 4.88 3.32 5.76
CA GLY A 49 5.77 2.28 5.24
C GLY A 49 5.07 1.16 4.48
N GLN A 50 3.96 1.46 3.82
CA GLN A 50 3.16 0.45 3.12
C GLN A 50 3.95 -0.17 1.96
N VAL A 51 4.21 -1.48 2.08
CA VAL A 51 4.74 -2.35 1.02
C VAL A 51 3.57 -3.19 0.51
N PHE A 52 3.42 -3.25 -0.80
CA PHE A 52 2.37 -4.02 -1.47
C PHE A 52 2.86 -5.42 -1.81
N LEU A 53 1.93 -6.37 -1.94
CA LEU A 53 2.23 -7.77 -2.26
C LEU A 53 1.46 -8.19 -3.50
N SER A 54 2.14 -8.81 -4.45
CA SER A 54 1.55 -9.44 -5.63
C SER A 54 0.87 -10.77 -5.26
N GLU A 55 -0.16 -11.18 -6.01
CA GLU A 55 -0.86 -12.46 -5.80
C GLU A 55 0.09 -13.67 -5.83
N SER A 56 1.07 -13.65 -6.74
CA SER A 56 2.10 -14.70 -6.86
C SER A 56 2.94 -14.81 -5.59
N CYS A 57 3.28 -13.67 -4.98
CA CYS A 57 4.05 -13.62 -3.73
C CYS A 57 3.22 -14.17 -2.57
N VAL A 58 1.96 -13.77 -2.45
CA VAL A 58 1.05 -14.26 -1.41
C VAL A 58 0.84 -15.76 -1.53
N LYS A 59 0.58 -16.26 -2.75
CA LYS A 59 0.40 -17.70 -2.98
C LYS A 59 1.63 -18.48 -2.55
N ARG A 60 2.83 -18.04 -2.96
CA ARG A 60 4.06 -18.72 -2.58
C ARG A 60 4.31 -18.66 -1.08
N LEU A 61 4.02 -17.52 -0.45
CA LEU A 61 4.15 -17.39 0.99
C LEU A 61 3.26 -18.37 1.75
N LEU A 62 2.04 -18.61 1.28
CA LEU A 62 1.14 -19.58 1.88
C LEU A 62 1.57 -21.03 1.66
N GLU A 63 2.31 -21.31 0.59
CA GLU A 63 2.89 -22.64 0.35
C GLU A 63 4.11 -22.92 1.23
N ILE A 64 4.88 -21.89 1.59
CA ILE A 64 6.12 -22.05 2.37
C ILE A 64 5.95 -21.75 3.86
N ALA A 65 4.92 -20.98 4.26
CA ALA A 65 4.63 -20.68 5.64
C ALA A 65 3.69 -21.75 6.20
N GLU A 66 4.18 -22.59 7.11
CA GLU A 66 3.42 -23.72 7.67
C GLU A 66 2.48 -23.32 8.82
N GLY A 67 2.42 -22.04 9.19
CA GLY A 67 1.29 -21.52 9.96
C GLY A 67 1.50 -20.19 10.68
N SER A 68 2.73 -19.79 10.98
CA SER A 68 2.99 -18.52 11.68
C SER A 68 4.27 -17.81 11.25
N GLU A 69 4.94 -18.29 10.22
CA GLU A 69 6.05 -17.58 9.61
C GLU A 69 5.58 -16.30 8.90
N PHE A 70 6.43 -15.30 8.96
CA PHE A 70 6.31 -14.07 8.19
C PHE A 70 7.55 -13.89 7.32
N LEU A 71 7.36 -13.21 6.21
CA LEU A 71 8.47 -12.83 5.34
C LEU A 71 9.11 -11.57 5.88
N ARG A 72 10.35 -11.67 6.34
CA ARG A 72 11.19 -10.52 6.64
C ARG A 72 11.88 -10.04 5.38
N LEU A 73 11.71 -8.76 5.06
CA LEU A 73 12.41 -8.06 3.99
C LEU A 73 13.50 -7.16 4.59
N GLN A 74 14.74 -7.44 4.20
CA GLN A 74 15.90 -6.64 4.56
C GLN A 74 16.59 -6.13 3.28
N VAL A 75 17.18 -4.95 3.36
CA VAL A 75 18.03 -4.40 2.31
C VAL A 75 19.47 -4.43 2.84
N GLU A 76 20.33 -5.17 2.16
CA GLU A 76 21.76 -5.18 2.46
C GLU A 76 22.51 -4.35 1.40
N GLY A 77 23.49 -3.57 1.85
CA GLY A 77 24.44 -2.90 0.97
C GLY A 77 25.40 -3.94 0.37
N GLY A 78 25.31 -4.19 -0.93
CA GLY A 78 26.09 -5.20 -1.64
C GLY A 78 25.58 -5.46 -3.05
N GLY A 79 26.36 -6.22 -3.84
CA GLY A 79 26.01 -6.60 -5.21
C GLY A 79 26.54 -5.64 -6.29
N CYS A 80 26.20 -5.92 -7.55
CA CYS A 80 26.78 -5.23 -8.72
C CYS A 80 26.39 -3.75 -8.83
N SER A 81 25.33 -3.33 -8.12
CA SER A 81 24.72 -1.98 -8.20
C SER A 81 24.63 -1.25 -6.85
N GLY A 82 25.15 -1.86 -5.77
CA GLY A 82 25.27 -1.22 -4.45
C GLY A 82 24.30 -1.73 -3.38
N PHE A 83 23.08 -2.15 -3.72
CA PHE A 83 22.10 -2.71 -2.77
C PHE A 83 21.44 -3.98 -3.29
N GLN A 84 21.15 -4.90 -2.37
CA GLN A 84 20.51 -6.19 -2.62
C GLN A 84 19.38 -6.45 -1.62
N TYR A 85 18.25 -6.96 -2.11
CA TYR A 85 17.15 -7.40 -1.26
C TYR A 85 17.42 -8.79 -0.72
N LYS A 86 17.18 -8.95 0.59
CA LYS A 86 17.27 -10.22 1.29
C LYS A 86 15.93 -10.55 1.92
N PHE A 87 15.47 -11.75 1.66
CA PHE A 87 14.22 -12.28 2.17
C PHE A 87 14.53 -13.42 3.13
N SER A 88 13.89 -13.43 4.29
CA SER A 88 14.06 -14.48 5.29
C SER A 88 12.71 -14.81 5.90
N LEU A 89 12.45 -16.10 6.16
CA LEU A 89 11.25 -16.53 6.87
C LEU A 89 11.60 -16.63 8.34
N ASP A 90 10.81 -15.95 9.18
CA ASP A 90 11.00 -15.97 10.62
C ASP A 90 9.64 -16.08 11.33
N THR A 91 9.65 -16.42 12.61
CA THR A 91 8.45 -16.63 13.45
C THR A 91 8.38 -15.65 14.62
N VAL A 92 9.43 -14.88 14.88
CA VAL A 92 9.54 -13.89 15.96
C VAL A 92 9.60 -12.46 15.41
N ILE A 93 8.51 -11.69 15.55
CA ILE A 93 8.51 -10.29 15.16
C ILE A 93 9.27 -9.49 16.23
N ASN A 94 10.35 -8.82 15.83
CA ASN A 94 11.09 -7.92 16.71
C ASN A 94 10.34 -6.58 16.88
N PRO A 95 10.52 -5.88 18.01
CA PRO A 95 9.85 -4.60 18.25
C PRO A 95 10.34 -3.47 17.33
N ASP A 96 11.54 -3.61 16.77
CA ASP A 96 12.12 -2.67 15.81
C ASP A 96 11.62 -2.93 14.38
N ASP A 97 10.92 -4.04 14.16
CA ASP A 97 10.34 -4.36 12.86
C ASP A 97 9.02 -3.63 12.64
N ARG A 98 8.86 -3.09 11.44
CA ARG A 98 7.61 -2.51 10.97
C ARG A 98 6.85 -3.57 10.18
N GLN A 99 5.75 -4.02 10.77
CA GLN A 99 4.80 -4.88 10.09
C GLN A 99 4.29 -4.18 8.82
N GLY A 100 4.56 -4.80 7.68
CA GLY A 100 4.00 -4.41 6.40
C GLY A 100 2.51 -4.73 6.32
N GLN A 101 1.94 -4.55 5.13
CA GLN A 101 0.52 -4.85 4.93
C GLN A 101 0.29 -6.36 5.03
N ARG A 102 -0.72 -6.75 5.83
CA ARG A 102 -1.25 -8.11 5.82
C ARG A 102 -2.06 -8.32 4.55
N SER A 103 -1.69 -9.31 3.74
CA SER A 103 -2.47 -9.67 2.56
C SER A 103 -3.73 -10.45 2.94
N GLN A 104 -4.77 -10.38 2.09
CA GLN A 104 -6.05 -11.05 2.33
C GLN A 104 -5.92 -12.58 2.49
N GLY A 105 -4.87 -13.18 1.95
CA GLY A 105 -4.57 -14.61 2.09
C GLY A 105 -3.98 -15.03 3.43
N GLY A 106 -3.72 -14.11 4.36
CA GLY A 106 -3.13 -14.42 5.67
C GLY A 106 -1.60 -14.35 5.73
N ALA A 107 -0.93 -14.17 4.58
CA ALA A 107 0.50 -13.92 4.50
C ALA A 107 0.87 -12.61 5.22
N ARG A 108 1.93 -12.66 6.03
CA ARG A 108 2.47 -11.52 6.78
C ARG A 108 3.85 -11.17 6.25
N VAL A 109 4.08 -9.89 6.07
CA VAL A 109 5.39 -9.35 5.67
C VAL A 109 5.80 -8.29 6.68
N VAL A 110 7.08 -8.32 6.96
CA VAL A 110 7.75 -7.69 8.10
C VAL A 110 8.98 -7.02 7.50
N VAL A 111 9.19 -5.75 7.82
CA VAL A 111 10.22 -4.92 7.20
C VAL A 111 10.99 -4.23 8.30
N ASP A 112 12.30 -4.38 8.25
CA ASP A 112 13.20 -3.73 9.20
C ASP A 112 13.16 -2.20 9.08
N VAL A 113 13.33 -1.46 10.17
CA VAL A 113 13.24 0.00 10.18
C VAL A 113 14.23 0.66 9.20
N ASP A 114 15.45 0.14 9.11
CA ASP A 114 16.47 0.64 8.19
C ASP A 114 16.09 0.35 6.74
N SER A 115 15.48 -0.81 6.51
CA SER A 115 15.04 -1.25 5.18
C SER A 115 13.79 -0.51 4.71
N LEU A 116 12.94 -0.06 5.64
CA LEU A 116 11.67 0.61 5.35
C LEU A 116 11.84 1.85 4.48
N ALA A 117 12.90 2.63 4.72
CA ALA A 117 13.22 3.82 3.94
C ALA A 117 13.45 3.49 2.46
N PHE A 118 13.95 2.29 2.16
CA PHE A 118 14.25 1.85 0.80
C PHE A 118 13.09 1.16 0.10
N VAL A 119 12.13 0.59 0.84
CA VAL A 119 11.03 -0.21 0.26
C VAL A 119 9.66 0.46 0.39
N LYS A 120 9.60 1.69 0.89
CA LYS A 120 8.36 2.44 1.05
C LYS A 120 7.61 2.62 -0.27
N GLY A 121 6.37 2.14 -0.34
CA GLY A 121 5.53 2.24 -1.53
C GLY A 121 5.94 1.27 -2.66
N SER A 122 6.85 0.34 -2.38
CA SER A 122 7.24 -0.70 -3.34
C SER A 122 6.27 -1.87 -3.32
N MET A 123 6.31 -2.68 -4.38
CA MET A 123 5.51 -3.90 -4.50
C MET A 123 6.43 -5.11 -4.55
N VAL A 124 6.22 -6.08 -3.66
CA VAL A 124 6.95 -7.35 -3.65
C VAL A 124 6.23 -8.33 -4.55
N ASP A 125 6.96 -8.84 -5.53
CA ASP A 125 6.53 -9.85 -6.48
C ASP A 125 7.38 -11.12 -6.33
N PHE A 126 6.83 -12.24 -6.80
CA PHE A 126 7.54 -13.52 -6.78
C PHE A 126 7.62 -14.07 -8.20
N SER A 127 8.84 -14.19 -8.71
CA SER A 127 9.12 -14.75 -10.02
C SER A 127 9.48 -16.23 -9.88
N GLN A 128 8.70 -17.08 -10.56
CA GLN A 128 8.94 -18.51 -10.65
C GLN A 128 9.24 -18.87 -12.10
N GLU A 129 10.50 -19.18 -12.37
CA GLU A 129 10.99 -19.77 -13.61
C GLU A 129 11.09 -21.29 -13.46
N LEU A 130 11.20 -22.03 -14.57
CA LEU A 130 11.29 -23.50 -14.57
C LEU A 130 12.42 -24.05 -13.68
N ILE A 131 13.51 -23.28 -13.53
CA ILE A 131 14.73 -23.71 -12.82
C ILE A 131 15.00 -22.91 -11.54
N ARG A 132 14.29 -21.80 -11.32
CA ARG A 132 14.59 -20.89 -10.21
C ARG A 132 13.33 -20.19 -9.73
N SER A 133 13.24 -20.01 -8.43
CA SER A 133 12.22 -19.22 -7.78
C SER A 133 12.89 -18.13 -6.95
N SER A 134 12.49 -16.87 -7.12
CA SER A 134 13.05 -15.77 -6.35
C SER A 134 12.03 -14.66 -6.11
N PHE A 135 12.09 -14.10 -4.90
CA PHE A 135 11.37 -12.88 -4.57
C PHE A 135 12.10 -11.67 -5.16
N GLN A 136 11.33 -10.73 -5.69
CA GLN A 136 11.83 -9.51 -6.31
C GLN A 136 10.95 -8.34 -5.88
N VAL A 137 11.54 -7.15 -5.76
CA VAL A 137 10.79 -5.92 -5.49
C VAL A 137 10.62 -5.18 -6.80
N VAL A 138 9.37 -4.98 -7.21
CA VAL A 138 8.97 -4.24 -8.41
C VAL A 138 8.39 -2.88 -8.04
N SER A 139 8.46 -1.93 -8.98
CA SER A 139 7.86 -0.60 -8.84
C SER A 139 8.26 0.13 -7.55
N ASN A 140 9.55 0.09 -7.19
CA ASN A 140 10.05 0.81 -6.01
C ASN A 140 10.34 2.28 -6.35
N PRO A 141 9.59 3.26 -5.79
CA PRO A 141 9.83 4.68 -6.04
C PRO A 141 11.14 5.21 -5.44
N GLN A 142 11.77 4.49 -4.51
CA GLN A 142 13.05 4.89 -3.88
C GLN A 142 14.27 4.37 -4.65
N ALA A 143 14.09 3.47 -5.62
CA ALA A 143 15.16 2.92 -6.45
C ALA A 143 15.23 3.67 -7.80
N GLU A 144 16.43 4.11 -8.22
CA GLU A 144 16.61 4.76 -9.54
C GLU A 144 16.72 3.76 -10.69
N LYS A 145 17.45 2.68 -10.46
CA LYS A 145 17.85 1.71 -11.48
C LYS A 145 17.89 0.32 -10.84
N GLY A 146 17.03 -0.59 -11.30
CA GLY A 146 17.20 -2.02 -11.05
C GLY A 146 18.24 -2.58 -12.02
N CYS A 147 19.11 -3.46 -11.54
CA CYS A 147 19.93 -4.29 -12.42
C CYS A 147 19.02 -5.10 -13.35
N SER A 148 19.44 -5.31 -14.60
CA SER A 148 18.76 -6.22 -15.55
C SER A 148 18.55 -7.64 -15.01
N CYS A 149 19.29 -7.98 -13.95
CA CYS A 149 19.21 -9.22 -13.20
C CYS A 149 18.14 -9.26 -12.08
N GLY A 150 17.39 -8.17 -11.85
CA GLY A 150 16.22 -8.12 -10.93
C GLY A 150 16.51 -8.27 -9.42
N THR A 151 17.76 -8.56 -9.05
CA THR A 151 18.17 -8.92 -7.68
C THR A 151 18.98 -7.84 -6.97
N SER A 152 19.28 -6.73 -7.66
CA SER A 152 20.04 -5.60 -7.11
C SER A 152 19.49 -4.28 -7.64
N PHE A 153 19.63 -3.22 -6.87
CA PHE A 153 19.19 -1.88 -7.27
C PHE A 153 20.17 -0.80 -6.79
N SER A 154 20.08 0.37 -7.42
CA SER A 154 20.73 1.59 -6.96
C SER A 154 19.68 2.54 -6.38
N VAL A 155 19.99 3.11 -5.22
CA VAL A 155 19.13 4.08 -4.52
C VAL A 155 19.31 5.47 -5.11
N LYS A 156 18.22 6.24 -5.10
CA LYS A 156 18.25 7.68 -5.42
C LYS A 156 18.64 8.44 -4.18
N PHE A 157 19.79 9.11 -4.19
CA PHE A 157 20.13 10.10 -3.16
C PHE A 157 19.60 11.49 -3.55
#